data_AF-A0A3B0VIG6-F1
#
_entry.id   AF-A0A3B0VIG6-F1
#
_cell.length_a   1.000
_cell.length_b   1.000
_cell.length_c   1.000
_cell.angle_alpha   90.00
_cell.angle_beta   90.00
_cell.angle_gamma   90.00
#
_symmetry.space_group_name_H-M   'P 1'
#
loop_
_entity.id
_entity.type
_entity.pdbx_description
1 polymer ?
#
loop_
_entity_poly.entity_id
_entity_poly.type
_entity_poly.pdbx_seq_one_letter_code
_entity_poly.pdbx_strand_id
1 'polypeptide(L)'
;MNPLDFLKYTPRSNCGRCGHPTCLAFAVAVTRGGAAPGLCPFIDPAGLAAAGNGPAAAPGRDERDTDLAARLKSKILHLDLRTIAARVGADWLPAPAGLLRFRYLDRQVELDKDELRLDGREPTDPRDRILLYNYVSCAGGRVPAGDWIGMESLPNSLSKVRTLATYCELRLAGRFGGRSPRLAELCRRLGAEPVPGGRTATVGVVVPVLPYVPHCLLFWDEEPEDGFEARVKILFDRHVMDFLDIESLVFSAERLADRLAELDL
;
A
#
# COMPACT_ATOMS: atom_id res chain seq x y z
N MET A 1 -19.86 -19.03 3.69
CA MET A 1 -19.54 -20.47 3.56
C MET A 1 -18.01 -20.65 3.63
N ASN A 2 -17.47 -21.58 4.42
CA ASN A 2 -16.03 -21.81 4.49
C ASN A 2 -15.55 -22.75 3.35
N PRO A 3 -14.24 -22.83 3.05
CA PRO A 3 -13.73 -23.66 1.96
C PRO A 3 -14.08 -25.16 2.07
N LEU A 4 -14.16 -25.70 3.28
CA LEU A 4 -14.47 -27.12 3.52
C LEU A 4 -15.95 -27.42 3.25
N ASP A 5 -16.84 -26.48 3.54
CA ASP A 5 -18.26 -26.57 3.21
C ASP A 5 -18.48 -26.44 1.72
N PHE A 6 -17.78 -25.52 1.05
CA PHE A 6 -17.85 -25.40 -0.41
C PHE A 6 -17.30 -26.66 -1.11
N LEU A 7 -16.26 -27.28 -0.56
CA LEU A 7 -15.66 -28.51 -1.11
C LEU A 7 -16.68 -29.66 -1.26
N LYS A 8 -17.75 -29.68 -0.44
CA LYS A 8 -18.83 -30.67 -0.54
C LYS A 8 -19.64 -30.56 -1.85
N TYR A 9 -19.65 -29.38 -2.48
CA TYR A 9 -20.32 -29.14 -3.76
C TYR A 9 -19.41 -29.39 -4.97
N THR A 10 -18.11 -29.61 -4.74
CA THR A 10 -17.16 -29.93 -5.82
C THR A 10 -17.15 -31.44 -6.10
N PRO A 11 -16.78 -31.87 -7.31
CA PRO A 11 -16.66 -33.30 -7.64
C PRO A 11 -15.49 -34.01 -6.94
N ARG A 12 -14.63 -33.26 -6.21
CA ARG A 12 -13.40 -33.75 -5.55
C ARG A 12 -12.44 -34.53 -6.47
N SER A 13 -12.54 -34.33 -7.78
CA SER A 13 -11.72 -35.00 -8.79
C SER A 13 -10.34 -34.38 -9.00
N ASN A 14 -10.11 -33.15 -8.51
CA ASN A 14 -8.89 -32.36 -8.74
C ASN A 14 -8.49 -32.25 -10.22
N CYS A 15 -9.47 -32.26 -11.14
CA CYS A 15 -9.23 -32.33 -12.57
C CYS A 15 -8.64 -31.07 -13.24
N GLY A 16 -8.49 -29.96 -12.52
CA GLY A 16 -7.88 -28.72 -13.03
C GLY A 16 -8.71 -27.90 -14.03
N ARG A 17 -9.88 -28.38 -14.47
CA ARG A 17 -10.66 -27.72 -15.55
C ARG A 17 -11.17 -26.31 -15.23
N CYS A 18 -11.22 -25.94 -13.95
CA CYS A 18 -11.56 -24.58 -13.50
C CYS A 18 -10.35 -23.64 -13.38
N GLY A 19 -9.15 -24.07 -13.80
CA GLY A 19 -7.92 -23.27 -13.72
C GLY A 19 -7.20 -23.33 -12.37
N HIS A 20 -7.68 -24.13 -11.41
CA HIS A 20 -7.08 -24.31 -10.09
C HIS A 20 -6.50 -25.71 -9.90
N PRO A 21 -5.38 -25.86 -9.17
CA PRO A 21 -4.63 -27.12 -9.07
C PRO A 21 -5.37 -28.22 -8.30
N THR A 22 -6.29 -27.87 -7.41
CA THR A 22 -7.13 -28.82 -6.66
C THR A 22 -8.53 -28.26 -6.43
N CYS A 23 -9.50 -29.15 -6.15
CA CYS A 23 -10.85 -28.75 -5.75
C CYS A 23 -10.85 -27.93 -4.45
N LEU A 24 -9.90 -28.19 -3.54
CA LEU A 24 -9.72 -27.37 -2.34
C LEU A 24 -9.16 -25.98 -2.66
N ALA A 25 -8.18 -25.88 -3.55
CA ALA A 25 -7.66 -24.58 -4.00
C ALA A 25 -8.76 -23.75 -4.70
N PHE A 26 -9.59 -24.41 -5.50
CA PHE A 26 -10.77 -23.79 -6.09
C PHE A 26 -11.79 -23.34 -5.02
N ALA A 27 -12.10 -24.18 -4.04
CA ALA A 27 -13.01 -23.85 -2.95
C ALA A 27 -12.52 -22.65 -2.11
N VAL A 28 -11.21 -22.56 -1.86
CA VAL A 28 -10.60 -21.40 -1.20
C VAL A 28 -10.71 -20.14 -2.08
N ALA A 29 -10.45 -20.25 -3.38
CA ALA A 29 -10.55 -19.13 -4.30
C ALA A 29 -11.98 -18.58 -4.39
N VAL A 30 -12.98 -19.47 -4.48
CA VAL A 30 -14.39 -19.08 -4.52
C VAL A 30 -14.85 -18.44 -3.22
N THR A 31 -14.55 -19.05 -2.07
CA THR A 31 -14.99 -18.54 -0.75
C THR A 31 -14.29 -17.25 -0.32
N ARG A 32 -13.14 -16.91 -0.92
CA ARG A 32 -12.45 -15.62 -0.72
C ARG A 32 -12.80 -14.56 -1.76
N GLY A 33 -13.76 -14.84 -2.66
CA GLY A 33 -14.18 -13.91 -3.71
C GLY A 33 -13.20 -13.76 -4.88
N GLY A 34 -12.22 -14.65 -5.00
CA GLY A 34 -11.21 -14.63 -6.05
C GLY A 34 -11.57 -15.46 -7.30
N ALA A 35 -12.68 -16.20 -7.28
CA ALA A 35 -13.14 -17.02 -8.40
C ALA A 35 -14.68 -17.20 -8.37
N ALA A 36 -15.31 -17.27 -9.54
CA ALA A 36 -16.75 -17.56 -9.63
C ALA A 36 -17.01 -19.08 -9.53
N PRO A 37 -18.05 -19.53 -8.78
CA PRO A 37 -18.40 -20.96 -8.68
C PRO A 37 -18.63 -21.64 -10.04
N GLY A 38 -19.17 -20.90 -11.02
CA GLY A 38 -19.46 -21.39 -12.37
C GLY A 38 -18.24 -21.74 -13.22
N LEU A 39 -17.01 -21.44 -12.75
CA LEU A 39 -15.79 -21.89 -13.44
C LEU A 39 -15.58 -23.40 -13.36
N CYS A 40 -16.22 -24.09 -12.41
CA CYS A 40 -16.22 -25.55 -12.41
C CYS A 40 -17.39 -26.08 -13.24
N PRO A 41 -17.12 -26.81 -14.35
CA PRO A 41 -18.19 -27.29 -15.25
C PRO A 41 -19.07 -28.39 -14.64
N PHE A 42 -18.72 -28.86 -13.44
CA PHE A 42 -19.43 -29.93 -12.73
C PHE A 42 -20.24 -29.42 -11.54
N ILE A 43 -20.24 -28.11 -11.31
CA ILE A 43 -21.02 -27.49 -10.24
C ILE A 43 -22.25 -26.87 -10.85
N ASP A 44 -23.43 -27.24 -10.35
CA ASP A 44 -24.69 -26.58 -10.69
C ASP A 44 -24.80 -25.26 -9.90
N PRO A 45 -24.74 -24.09 -10.57
CA PRO A 45 -24.83 -22.78 -9.90
C PRO A 45 -26.20 -22.56 -9.22
N ALA A 46 -27.27 -23.19 -9.72
CA ALA A 46 -28.61 -23.03 -9.17
C ALA A 46 -28.75 -23.69 -7.78
N GLY A 47 -28.09 -24.84 -7.57
CA GLY A 47 -28.05 -25.53 -6.29
C GLY A 47 -27.24 -24.79 -5.20
N LEU A 48 -26.30 -23.93 -5.60
CA LEU A 48 -25.49 -23.12 -4.68
C LEU A 48 -26.21 -21.88 -4.15
N ALA A 49 -27.08 -21.27 -4.96
CA ALA A 49 -27.88 -20.12 -4.55
C ALA A 49 -28.87 -20.48 -3.42
N ALA A 50 -29.42 -21.70 -3.45
CA ALA A 50 -30.34 -22.21 -2.42
C ALA A 50 -29.67 -22.49 -1.05
N ALA A 51 -28.36 -22.73 -1.03
CA ALA A 51 -27.58 -22.96 0.18
C ALA A 51 -26.99 -21.66 0.80
N GLY A 52 -27.26 -20.50 0.19
CA GLY A 52 -26.67 -19.20 0.54
C GLY A 52 -27.28 -18.49 1.76
N ASN A 53 -28.36 -19.00 2.36
CA ASN A 53 -28.99 -18.38 3.54
C ASN A 53 -28.35 -18.85 4.86
N GLY A 54 -27.06 -18.56 5.03
CA GLY A 54 -26.29 -18.66 6.28
C GLY A 54 -25.67 -17.29 6.64
N PRO A 55 -25.21 -17.08 7.89
CA PRO A 55 -25.07 -15.78 8.54
C PRO A 55 -24.27 -14.77 7.72
N ALA A 56 -24.70 -13.51 7.81
CA ALA A 56 -24.22 -12.30 7.12
C ALA A 56 -22.89 -12.47 6.36
N ALA A 57 -22.93 -12.21 5.05
CA ALA A 57 -21.77 -12.24 4.18
C ALA A 57 -20.62 -11.45 4.84
N ALA A 58 -19.41 -12.03 4.82
CA ALA A 58 -18.23 -11.29 5.25
C ALA A 58 -18.13 -10.02 4.38
N PRO A 59 -17.90 -8.85 4.98
CA PRO A 59 -17.94 -7.60 4.25
C PRO A 59 -16.98 -7.62 3.06
N GLY A 60 -17.41 -7.00 1.96
CA GLY A 60 -16.59 -6.80 0.76
C GLY A 60 -15.24 -6.14 1.11
N ARG A 61 -14.29 -6.13 0.17
CA ARG A 61 -13.03 -5.38 0.38
C ARG A 61 -13.32 -3.90 0.67
N ASP A 62 -14.23 -3.31 -0.08
CA ASP A 62 -14.59 -1.89 0.03
C ASP A 62 -15.30 -1.57 1.35
N GLU A 63 -16.17 -2.46 1.83
CA GLU A 63 -16.82 -2.32 3.15
C GLU A 63 -15.79 -2.39 4.28
N ARG A 64 -14.85 -3.34 4.22
CA ARG A 64 -13.77 -3.45 5.23
C ARG A 64 -12.85 -2.24 5.23
N ASP A 65 -12.49 -1.74 4.06
CA ASP A 65 -11.63 -0.56 3.94
C ASP A 65 -12.35 0.69 4.46
N THR A 66 -13.66 0.81 4.19
CA THR A 66 -14.51 1.88 4.74
C THR A 66 -14.61 1.82 6.27
N ASP A 67 -14.87 0.64 6.83
CA ASP A 67 -14.94 0.43 8.28
C ASP A 67 -13.59 0.73 8.97
N LEU A 68 -12.48 0.31 8.35
CA LEU A 68 -11.15 0.60 8.84
C LEU A 68 -10.87 2.11 8.83
N ALA A 69 -11.20 2.81 7.75
CA ALA A 69 -11.04 4.25 7.65
C ALA A 69 -11.86 4.98 8.73
N ALA A 70 -13.11 4.56 8.96
CA ALA A 70 -13.97 5.13 10.00
C ALA A 70 -13.38 4.92 11.41
N ARG A 71 -12.85 3.72 11.69
CA ARG A 71 -12.19 3.40 12.96
C ARG A 71 -10.89 4.19 13.17
N LEU A 72 -10.10 4.43 12.12
CA LEU A 72 -8.89 5.25 12.23
C LEU A 72 -9.26 6.72 12.42
N LYS A 73 -10.29 7.22 11.72
CA LYS A 73 -10.81 8.56 11.93
C LYS A 73 -11.27 8.79 13.37
N SER A 74 -11.94 7.82 14.00
CA SER A 74 -12.38 7.97 15.39
C SER A 74 -11.22 8.12 16.38
N LYS A 75 -10.06 7.50 16.12
CA LYS A 75 -8.84 7.72 16.93
C LYS A 75 -8.37 9.17 16.87
N ILE A 76 -8.45 9.80 15.69
CA ILE A 76 -8.01 11.18 15.47
C ILE A 76 -8.92 12.19 16.18
N LEU A 77 -10.22 11.90 16.30
CA LEU A 77 -11.17 12.78 17.00
C LEU A 77 -10.75 13.07 18.45
N HIS A 78 -10.08 12.12 19.09
CA HIS A 78 -9.58 12.23 20.47
C HIS A 78 -8.23 12.95 20.57
N LEU A 79 -7.57 13.25 19.46
CA LEU A 79 -6.28 13.95 19.44
C LEU A 79 -6.47 15.47 19.45
N ASP A 80 -5.50 16.15 20.06
CA ASP A 80 -5.29 17.58 19.87
C ASP A 80 -4.35 17.78 18.67
N LEU A 81 -4.96 18.06 17.51
CA LEU A 81 -4.26 18.25 16.24
C LEU A 81 -3.18 19.35 16.33
N ARG A 82 -3.43 20.42 17.08
CA ARG A 82 -2.44 21.49 17.26
C ARG A 82 -1.18 20.98 17.94
N THR A 83 -1.36 20.19 18.99
CA THR A 83 -0.26 19.66 19.80
C THR A 83 0.54 18.60 19.05
N ILE A 84 -0.10 17.80 18.18
CA ILE A 84 0.60 16.75 17.42
C ILE A 84 1.21 17.24 16.11
N ALA A 85 0.80 18.39 15.57
CA ALA A 85 1.20 18.88 14.24
C ALA A 85 2.71 18.74 13.97
N ALA A 86 3.53 19.37 14.82
CA ALA A 86 4.99 19.33 14.67
C ALA A 86 5.59 17.91 14.83
N ARG A 87 4.95 17.06 15.67
CA ARG A 87 5.41 15.68 15.93
C ARG A 87 5.15 14.75 14.75
N VAL A 88 4.16 15.07 13.92
CA VAL A 88 3.90 14.40 12.64
C VAL A 88 4.40 15.24 11.45
N GLY A 89 5.25 16.25 11.66
CA GLY A 89 5.86 17.01 10.57
C GLY A 89 4.84 17.77 9.71
N ALA A 90 3.71 18.14 10.30
CA ALA A 90 2.65 18.91 9.68
C ALA A 90 2.62 20.34 10.23
N ASP A 91 2.13 21.26 9.41
CA ASP A 91 1.81 22.62 9.82
C ASP A 91 0.41 22.66 10.45
N TRP A 92 0.27 23.43 11.53
CA TRP A 92 -1.04 23.75 12.11
C TRP A 92 -1.57 25.06 11.54
N LEU A 93 -2.81 25.04 11.06
CA LEU A 93 -3.49 26.24 10.57
C LEU A 93 -4.68 26.56 11.46
N PRO A 94 -4.69 27.74 12.13
CA PRO A 94 -5.81 28.15 12.95
C PRO A 94 -6.96 28.70 12.07
N ALA A 95 -8.16 28.13 12.24
CA ALA A 95 -9.48 28.62 11.78
C ALA A 95 -9.88 28.40 10.30
N PRO A 96 -11.19 28.24 10.00
CA PRO A 96 -12.34 28.24 10.94
C PRO A 96 -12.47 26.96 11.78
N ALA A 97 -12.10 25.79 11.25
CA ALA A 97 -11.80 24.58 12.01
C ALA A 97 -10.30 24.35 11.87
N GLY A 98 -9.55 24.39 12.98
CA GLY A 98 -8.10 24.28 12.86
C GLY A 98 -7.70 22.93 12.26
N LEU A 99 -6.77 22.93 11.31
CA LEU A 99 -6.44 21.77 10.47
C LEU A 99 -4.94 21.52 10.38
N LEU A 100 -4.57 20.28 10.07
CA LEU A 100 -3.22 19.86 9.72
C LEU A 100 -3.01 20.02 8.22
N ARG A 101 -1.93 20.69 7.83
CA ARG A 101 -1.45 20.77 6.44
C ARG A 101 -0.09 20.10 6.30
N PHE A 102 0.03 19.17 5.37
CA PHE A 102 1.30 18.50 5.07
C PHE A 102 1.33 17.97 3.63
N ARG A 103 2.43 17.34 3.22
CA ARG A 103 2.60 16.78 1.87
C ARG A 103 2.50 15.26 1.88
N TYR A 104 1.87 14.70 0.85
CA TYR A 104 1.83 13.27 0.60
C TYR A 104 2.13 13.02 -0.88
N LEU A 105 3.31 12.52 -1.20
CA LEU A 105 3.76 12.29 -2.59
C LEU A 105 3.57 13.54 -3.48
N ASP A 106 4.07 14.68 -2.97
CA ASP A 106 3.94 16.03 -3.53
C ASP A 106 2.51 16.63 -3.57
N ARG A 107 1.48 15.87 -3.18
CA ARG A 107 0.11 16.38 -3.04
C ARG A 107 -0.09 17.09 -1.70
N GLN A 108 -0.85 18.18 -1.69
CA GLN A 108 -1.20 18.89 -0.46
C GLN A 108 -2.32 18.14 0.28
N VAL A 109 -2.06 17.76 1.52
CA VAL A 109 -3.04 17.20 2.44
C VAL A 109 -3.55 18.32 3.33
N GLU A 110 -4.87 18.40 3.48
CA GLU A 110 -5.55 19.19 4.51
C GLU A 110 -6.48 18.26 5.28
N LEU A 111 -6.24 18.12 6.58
CA LEU A 111 -6.98 17.21 7.44
C LEU A 111 -7.43 17.94 8.71
N ASP A 112 -8.74 17.91 8.95
CA ASP A 112 -9.32 18.28 10.24
C ASP A 112 -10.07 17.07 10.85
N LYS A 113 -10.93 17.32 11.84
CA LYS A 113 -11.67 16.25 12.53
C LYS A 113 -12.82 15.69 11.67
N ASP A 114 -13.30 16.45 10.70
CA ASP A 114 -14.48 16.16 9.90
C ASP A 114 -14.11 15.74 8.47
N GLU A 115 -13.12 16.38 7.86
CA GLU A 115 -12.76 16.20 6.46
C GLU A 115 -11.27 15.91 6.25
N LEU A 116 -10.99 15.16 5.18
CA LEU A 116 -9.67 14.93 4.63
C LEU A 116 -9.70 15.29 3.15
N ARG A 117 -8.81 16.18 2.73
CA ARG A 117 -8.66 16.63 1.35
C ARG A 117 -7.24 16.40 0.84
N LEU A 118 -7.14 15.93 -0.39
CA LEU A 118 -5.92 15.85 -1.19
C LEU A 118 -6.07 16.80 -2.39
N ASP A 119 -5.18 17.80 -2.47
CA ASP A 119 -5.23 18.87 -3.47
C ASP A 119 -6.64 19.52 -3.57
N GLY A 120 -7.28 19.71 -2.41
CA GLY A 120 -8.60 20.32 -2.29
C GLY A 120 -9.79 19.40 -2.60
N ARG A 121 -9.58 18.10 -2.86
CA ARG A 121 -10.64 17.13 -3.17
C ARG A 121 -10.64 15.97 -2.18
N GLU A 122 -11.78 15.32 -1.99
CA GLU A 122 -11.82 14.07 -1.21
C GLU A 122 -10.99 12.97 -1.93
N PRO A 123 -10.19 12.17 -1.20
CA PRO A 123 -9.46 11.06 -1.80
C PRO A 123 -10.41 10.06 -2.47
N THR A 124 -10.15 9.73 -3.74
CA THR A 124 -10.97 8.80 -4.51
C THR A 124 -10.75 7.35 -4.12
N ASP A 125 -9.53 6.97 -3.75
CA ASP A 125 -9.23 5.63 -3.25
C ASP A 125 -9.34 5.60 -1.71
N PRO A 126 -10.21 4.76 -1.13
CA PRO A 126 -10.38 4.64 0.32
C PRO A 126 -9.09 4.35 1.07
N ARG A 127 -8.11 3.71 0.44
CA ARG A 127 -6.84 3.37 1.07
C ARG A 127 -5.97 4.60 1.33
N ASP A 128 -6.09 5.67 0.54
CA ASP A 128 -5.42 6.95 0.86
C ASP A 128 -5.97 7.52 2.17
N ARG A 129 -7.28 7.40 2.42
CA ARG A 129 -7.88 7.79 3.71
C ARG A 129 -7.35 6.94 4.86
N ILE A 130 -7.28 5.62 4.67
CA ILE A 130 -6.72 4.69 5.66
C ILE A 130 -5.29 5.09 6.01
N LEU A 131 -4.43 5.28 5.01
CA LEU A 131 -3.02 5.63 5.22
C LEU A 131 -2.87 6.96 5.96
N LEU A 132 -3.55 8.00 5.49
CA LEU A 132 -3.44 9.35 6.06
C LEU A 132 -4.03 9.41 7.47
N TYR A 133 -5.13 8.70 7.74
CA TYR A 133 -5.65 8.59 9.09
C TYR A 133 -4.75 7.77 10.00
N ASN A 134 -4.16 6.67 9.52
CA ASN A 134 -3.23 5.88 10.33
C ASN A 134 -2.01 6.72 10.71
N TYR A 135 -1.44 7.42 9.73
CA TYR A 135 -0.32 8.35 9.91
C TYR A 135 -0.59 9.42 10.96
N VAL A 136 -1.73 10.13 10.90
CA VAL A 136 -2.06 11.13 11.94
C VAL A 136 -2.34 10.47 13.29
N SER A 137 -2.95 9.29 13.29
CA SER A 137 -3.31 8.57 14.53
C SER A 137 -2.11 8.07 15.34
N CYS A 138 -0.91 8.01 14.76
CA CYS A 138 0.30 7.68 15.50
C CYS A 138 0.69 8.77 16.52
N ALA A 139 0.20 10.02 16.34
CA ALA A 139 0.52 11.19 17.15
C ALA A 139 2.02 11.56 17.22
N GLY A 140 2.81 11.05 16.27
CA GLY A 140 4.19 11.38 16.03
C GLY A 140 5.20 10.57 16.85
N GLY A 141 6.40 10.44 16.28
CA GLY A 141 7.47 9.56 16.75
C GLY A 141 8.84 10.21 16.74
N ARG A 142 9.89 9.38 16.80
CA ARG A 142 11.26 9.85 16.55
C ARG A 142 11.41 10.24 15.09
N VAL A 143 11.94 11.43 14.83
CA VAL A 143 12.22 11.90 13.46
C VAL A 143 13.21 10.96 12.76
N PRO A 144 13.18 10.85 11.41
CA PRO A 144 14.06 9.96 10.67
C PRO A 144 15.53 10.21 10.99
N ALA A 145 16.27 9.13 11.23
CA ALA A 145 17.70 9.18 11.50
C ALA A 145 18.54 9.23 10.20
N GLY A 146 17.93 8.94 9.04
CA GLY A 146 18.64 8.76 7.78
C GLY A 146 19.31 7.39 7.65
N ASP A 147 18.94 6.45 8.52
CA ASP A 147 19.49 5.11 8.59
C ASP A 147 18.54 4.12 7.89
N TRP A 148 18.86 3.80 6.65
CA TRP A 148 18.00 3.06 5.74
C TRP A 148 18.12 1.53 5.89
N ILE A 149 17.01 0.85 6.17
CA ILE A 149 16.90 -0.60 6.32
C ILE A 149 15.87 -1.19 5.36
N GLY A 150 16.05 -2.46 4.99
CA GLY A 150 15.07 -3.19 4.18
C GLY A 150 13.85 -3.61 4.99
N MET A 151 12.73 -3.88 4.31
CA MET A 151 11.51 -4.41 4.93
C MET A 151 11.82 -5.63 5.80
N GLU A 152 12.69 -6.53 5.34
CA GLU A 152 13.14 -7.75 6.03
C GLU A 152 13.78 -7.51 7.41
N SER A 153 14.25 -6.29 7.69
CA SER A 153 14.86 -5.91 8.97
C SER A 153 13.85 -5.34 9.97
N LEU A 154 12.61 -5.05 9.53
CA LEU A 154 11.55 -4.59 10.41
C LEU A 154 10.94 -5.78 11.19
N PRO A 155 10.51 -5.59 12.44
CA PRO A 155 9.88 -6.65 13.21
C PRO A 155 8.57 -7.11 12.54
N ASN A 156 8.30 -8.42 12.53
CA ASN A 156 7.07 -9.02 12.01
C ASN A 156 6.76 -8.76 10.52
N SER A 157 7.76 -8.43 9.70
CA SER A 157 7.56 -7.98 8.31
C SER A 157 7.79 -9.03 7.23
N LEU A 158 8.33 -10.20 7.56
CA LEU A 158 8.78 -11.21 6.58
C LEU A 158 7.70 -11.62 5.58
N SER A 159 6.44 -11.70 6.03
CA SER A 159 5.28 -12.03 5.19
C SER A 159 4.94 -10.93 4.16
N LYS A 160 5.42 -9.70 4.39
CA LYS A 160 5.16 -8.50 3.59
C LYS A 160 6.30 -8.13 2.64
N VAL A 161 7.48 -8.73 2.80
CA VAL A 161 8.62 -8.53 1.88
C VAL A 161 8.23 -8.86 0.44
N ARG A 162 7.58 -10.03 0.23
CA ARG A 162 7.11 -10.43 -1.12
C ARG A 162 6.00 -9.51 -1.64
N THR A 163 5.11 -9.05 -0.76
CA THR A 163 4.04 -8.12 -1.11
C THR A 163 4.62 -6.79 -1.60
N LEU A 164 5.56 -6.21 -0.85
CA LEU A 164 6.28 -5.00 -1.25
C LEU A 164 6.97 -5.18 -2.60
N ALA A 165 7.69 -6.29 -2.78
CA ALA A 165 8.37 -6.59 -4.04
C ALA A 165 7.40 -6.62 -5.23
N THR A 166 6.29 -7.35 -5.11
CA THR A 166 5.29 -7.47 -6.18
C THR A 166 4.60 -6.15 -6.51
N TYR A 167 4.14 -5.40 -5.49
CA TYR A 167 3.29 -4.22 -5.70
C TYR A 167 4.06 -2.90 -5.83
N CYS A 168 5.36 -2.89 -5.56
CA CYS A 168 6.20 -1.71 -5.72
C CYS A 168 7.46 -2.01 -6.56
N GLU A 169 8.38 -2.83 -6.04
CA GLU A 169 9.73 -2.95 -6.59
C GLU A 169 9.74 -3.50 -8.02
N LEU A 170 9.06 -4.64 -8.27
CA LEU A 170 8.99 -5.25 -9.59
C LEU A 170 8.22 -4.38 -10.59
N ARG A 171 7.17 -3.66 -10.14
CA ARG A 171 6.42 -2.74 -11.00
C ARG A 171 7.29 -1.57 -11.46
N LEU A 172 8.07 -1.00 -10.55
CA LEU A 172 8.99 0.10 -10.88
C LEU A 172 10.14 -0.39 -11.76
N ALA A 173 10.74 -1.53 -11.44
CA ALA A 173 11.79 -2.14 -12.25
C ALA A 173 11.33 -2.38 -13.70
N GLY A 174 10.20 -3.06 -13.88
CA GLY A 174 9.65 -3.33 -15.21
C GLY A 174 9.20 -2.09 -15.98
N ARG A 175 8.81 -1.01 -15.30
CA ARG A 175 8.39 0.24 -15.95
C ARG A 175 9.57 1.12 -16.39
N PHE A 176 10.65 1.10 -15.63
CA PHE A 176 11.76 2.03 -15.77
C PHE A 176 13.08 1.39 -16.21
N GLY A 177 13.12 0.09 -16.49
CA GLY A 177 14.26 -0.56 -17.16
C GLY A 177 14.60 0.15 -18.47
N GLY A 178 15.88 0.45 -18.66
CA GLY A 178 16.43 1.25 -19.76
C GLY A 178 16.05 2.74 -19.71
N ARG A 179 15.40 3.20 -18.64
CA ARG A 179 14.81 4.55 -18.51
C ARG A 179 15.23 5.26 -17.21
N SER A 180 16.41 4.96 -16.67
CA SER A 180 16.93 5.61 -15.46
C SER A 180 16.87 7.15 -15.45
N PRO A 181 17.17 7.89 -16.55
CA PRO A 181 17.07 9.36 -16.53
C PRO A 181 15.65 9.85 -16.29
N ARG A 182 14.66 9.14 -16.84
CA ARG A 182 13.24 9.45 -16.66
C ARG A 182 12.80 9.18 -15.23
N LEU A 183 13.19 8.05 -14.65
CA LEU A 183 12.92 7.76 -13.24
C LEU A 183 13.50 8.85 -12.32
N ALA A 184 14.75 9.24 -12.54
CA ALA A 184 15.41 10.30 -11.77
C ALA A 184 14.67 11.64 -11.89
N GLU A 185 14.22 12.02 -13.08
CA GLU A 185 13.41 13.23 -13.30
C GLU A 185 12.08 13.19 -12.52
N LEU A 186 11.34 12.08 -12.60
CA LEU A 186 10.06 11.94 -11.90
C LEU A 186 10.21 11.95 -10.39
N CYS A 187 11.25 11.30 -9.86
CA CYS A 187 11.59 11.37 -8.44
C CYS A 187 11.90 12.82 -8.01
N ARG A 188 12.68 13.59 -8.80
CA ARG A 188 12.94 15.01 -8.49
C ARG A 188 11.66 15.85 -8.48
N ARG A 189 10.70 15.57 -9.38
CA ARG A 189 9.38 16.23 -9.37
C ARG A 189 8.61 15.96 -8.07
N LEU A 190 8.82 14.80 -7.44
CA LEU A 190 8.25 14.47 -6.12
C LEU A 190 9.06 15.04 -4.94
N GLY A 191 10.02 15.93 -5.20
CA GLY A 191 10.89 16.50 -4.17
C GLY A 191 11.95 15.53 -3.63
N ALA A 192 12.28 14.48 -4.38
CA ALA A 192 13.30 13.52 -3.94
C ALA A 192 14.71 14.11 -3.98
N GLU A 193 15.50 13.77 -2.97
CA GLU A 193 16.90 14.19 -2.84
C GLU A 193 17.85 13.00 -3.06
N PRO A 194 19.10 13.22 -3.52
CA PRO A 194 20.07 12.12 -3.65
C PRO A 194 20.37 11.45 -2.31
N VAL A 195 20.54 10.12 -2.31
CA VAL A 195 20.93 9.39 -1.09
C VAL A 195 22.36 9.77 -0.67
N PRO A 196 22.61 10.13 0.61
CA PRO A 196 23.96 10.41 1.09
C PRO A 196 24.89 9.18 0.99
N GLY A 197 26.15 9.41 0.63
CA GLY A 197 27.19 8.37 0.73
C GLY A 197 27.40 7.47 -0.48
N GLY A 198 26.91 7.84 -1.67
CA GLY A 198 27.32 7.23 -2.94
C GLY A 198 27.03 5.72 -3.02
N ARG A 199 25.74 5.37 -3.08
CA ARG A 199 25.33 3.97 -3.31
C ARG A 199 25.57 3.59 -4.77
N THR A 200 25.90 2.33 -5.03
CA THR A 200 26.16 1.75 -6.37
C THR A 200 24.93 1.70 -7.29
N ALA A 201 23.84 2.36 -6.93
CA ALA A 201 22.61 2.39 -7.71
C ALA A 201 22.72 3.43 -8.83
N THR A 202 22.21 3.10 -10.02
CA THR A 202 22.08 4.05 -11.14
C THR A 202 21.24 5.27 -10.74
N VAL A 203 20.16 5.05 -9.99
CA VAL A 203 19.40 6.12 -9.33
C VAL A 203 19.24 5.77 -7.85
N GLY A 204 19.83 6.59 -6.99
CA GLY A 204 19.67 6.49 -5.52
C GLY A 204 19.09 7.78 -4.96
N VAL A 205 17.82 7.75 -4.58
CA VAL A 205 17.09 8.94 -4.07
C VAL A 205 16.26 8.64 -2.83
N VAL A 206 16.05 9.66 -2.01
CA VAL A 206 15.15 9.67 -0.87
C VAL A 206 13.91 10.47 -1.27
N VAL A 207 12.77 9.78 -1.41
CA VAL A 207 11.49 10.39 -1.78
C VAL A 207 10.69 10.73 -0.53
N PRO A 208 10.25 11.99 -0.35
CA PRO A 208 9.43 12.39 0.80
C PRO A 208 7.97 11.93 0.62
N VAL A 209 7.70 10.66 0.92
CA VAL A 209 6.36 10.07 0.77
C VAL A 209 5.36 10.74 1.68
N LEU A 210 5.66 10.83 2.97
CA LEU A 210 4.97 11.64 3.99
C LEU A 210 6.04 12.32 4.87
N PRO A 211 5.71 13.38 5.63
CA PRO A 211 6.66 13.93 6.60
C PRO A 211 7.10 12.85 7.58
N TYR A 212 8.40 12.80 7.85
CA TYR A 212 9.00 11.77 8.72
C TYR A 212 8.79 10.31 8.30
N VAL A 213 8.27 10.05 7.09
CA VAL A 213 8.22 8.72 6.47
C VAL A 213 8.79 8.81 5.04
N PRO A 214 10.08 9.16 4.90
CA PRO A 214 10.74 9.13 3.60
C PRO A 214 11.01 7.68 3.17
N HIS A 215 10.97 7.43 1.86
CA HIS A 215 11.36 6.15 1.26
C HIS A 215 12.66 6.32 0.48
N CYS A 216 13.66 5.49 0.77
CA CYS A 216 14.88 5.44 -0.01
C CYS A 216 14.70 4.44 -1.16
N LEU A 217 14.70 4.96 -2.38
CA LEU A 217 14.58 4.21 -3.61
C LEU A 217 15.97 4.02 -4.21
N LEU A 218 16.37 2.76 -4.35
CA LEU A 218 17.56 2.36 -5.10
C LEU A 218 17.11 1.65 -6.37
N PHE A 219 17.56 2.15 -7.51
CA PHE A 219 17.33 1.56 -8.82
C PHE A 219 18.66 1.27 -9.50
N TRP A 220 18.83 0.03 -9.92
CA TRP A 220 19.89 -0.42 -10.82
C TRP A 220 19.25 -0.65 -12.17
N ASP A 221 19.80 0.01 -13.20
CA ASP A 221 19.29 -0.15 -14.56
C ASP A 221 19.65 -1.52 -15.12
N GLU A 222 18.98 -1.89 -16.20
CA GLU A 222 19.34 -3.09 -16.94
C GLU A 222 20.68 -2.92 -17.65
N GLU A 223 21.45 -4.02 -17.72
CA GLU A 223 22.66 -4.13 -18.54
C GLU A 223 22.46 -5.33 -19.48
N PRO A 224 21.82 -5.11 -20.66
CA PRO A 224 21.41 -6.21 -21.54
C PRO A 224 22.60 -7.03 -22.08
N GLU A 225 23.77 -6.40 -22.24
CA GLU A 225 24.99 -7.06 -22.69
C GLU A 225 25.48 -8.12 -21.70
N ASP A 226 25.30 -7.87 -20.40
CA ASP A 226 25.68 -8.78 -19.31
C ASP A 226 24.50 -9.61 -18.78
N GLY A 227 23.30 -9.43 -19.35
CA GLY A 227 22.09 -10.14 -18.96
C GLY A 227 21.51 -9.74 -17.60
N PHE A 228 21.84 -8.54 -17.10
CA PHE A 228 21.28 -8.03 -15.86
C PHE A 228 19.96 -7.29 -16.11
N GLU A 229 18.89 -7.77 -15.46
CA GLU A 229 17.59 -7.09 -15.47
C GLU A 229 17.59 -5.88 -14.51
N ALA A 230 16.81 -4.86 -14.84
CA ALA A 230 16.59 -3.72 -13.96
C ALA A 230 16.04 -4.18 -12.60
N ARG A 231 16.50 -3.53 -11.52
CA ARG A 231 16.13 -3.87 -10.15
C ARG A 231 15.84 -2.64 -9.32
N VAL A 232 14.80 -2.74 -8.50
CA VAL A 232 14.47 -1.75 -7.47
C VAL A 232 14.59 -2.35 -6.09
N LYS A 233 15.04 -1.56 -5.13
CA LYS A 233 14.88 -1.82 -3.70
C LYS A 233 14.30 -0.58 -3.02
N ILE A 234 13.23 -0.78 -2.26
CA ILE A 234 12.70 0.25 -1.36
C ILE A 234 13.22 -0.02 0.06
N LEU A 235 13.77 1.02 0.66
CA LEU A 235 14.29 1.02 2.01
C LEU A 235 13.57 2.09 2.84
N PHE A 236 13.49 1.84 4.13
CA PHE A 236 12.78 2.68 5.09
C PHE A 236 13.73 3.17 6.16
N ASP A 237 13.42 4.31 6.77
CA ASP A 237 14.16 4.74 7.96
C ASP A 237 13.93 3.74 9.12
N ARG A 238 14.95 3.52 9.95
CA ARG A 238 14.84 2.63 11.13
C ARG A 238 13.74 3.00 12.12
N HIS A 239 13.29 4.26 12.16
CA HIS A 239 12.24 4.75 13.04
C HIS A 239 10.87 4.83 12.36
N VAL A 240 10.75 4.34 11.11
CA VAL A 240 9.51 4.48 10.31
C VAL A 240 8.27 3.89 11.01
N MET A 241 8.46 2.86 11.85
CA MET A 241 7.39 2.20 12.58
C MET A 241 6.80 3.03 13.72
N ASP A 242 7.42 4.15 14.09
CA ASP A 242 6.80 5.10 15.01
C ASP A 242 5.64 5.84 14.32
N PHE A 243 5.56 5.82 12.98
CA PHE A 243 4.55 6.53 12.20
C PHE A 243 3.56 5.60 11.50
N LEU A 244 4.02 4.46 10.96
CA LEU A 244 3.19 3.54 10.19
C LEU A 244 3.42 2.08 10.58
N ASP A 245 2.33 1.31 10.62
CA ASP A 245 2.41 -0.16 10.68
C ASP A 245 2.88 -0.76 9.35
N ILE A 246 3.20 -2.06 9.36
CA ILE A 246 3.80 -2.76 8.23
C ILE A 246 2.86 -2.76 7.02
N GLU A 247 1.56 -2.98 7.24
CA GLU A 247 0.53 -2.91 6.20
C GLU A 247 0.52 -1.55 5.51
N SER A 248 0.57 -0.47 6.29
CA SER A 248 0.56 0.89 5.77
C SER A 248 1.87 1.27 5.10
N LEU A 249 3.01 0.71 5.52
CA LEU A 249 4.31 0.90 4.85
C LEU A 249 4.37 0.24 3.48
N VAL A 250 3.84 -0.98 3.35
CA VAL A 250 3.72 -1.63 2.04
C VAL A 250 2.83 -0.77 1.13
N PHE A 251 1.70 -0.31 1.68
CA PHE A 251 0.76 0.49 0.92
C PHE A 251 1.31 1.87 0.54
N SER A 252 2.09 2.54 1.40
CA SER A 252 2.74 3.81 1.05
C SER A 252 3.77 3.62 -0.07
N ALA A 253 4.45 2.46 -0.13
CA ALA A 253 5.36 2.12 -1.22
C ALA A 253 4.60 1.78 -2.53
N GLU A 254 3.47 1.07 -2.43
CA GLU A 254 2.56 0.87 -3.57
C GLU A 254 2.11 2.22 -4.15
N ARG A 255 1.77 3.19 -3.29
CA ARG A 255 1.35 4.54 -3.69
C ARG A 255 2.45 5.35 -4.33
N LEU A 256 3.69 5.21 -3.86
CA LEU A 256 4.84 5.77 -4.55
C LEU A 256 4.95 5.23 -5.98
N ALA A 257 4.78 3.91 -6.17
CA ALA A 257 4.84 3.30 -7.50
C ALA A 257 3.69 3.78 -8.40
N ASP A 258 2.46 3.84 -7.88
CA ASP A 258 1.31 4.36 -8.62
C ASP A 258 1.52 5.82 -9.01
N ARG A 259 2.01 6.66 -8.08
CA ARG A 259 2.27 8.07 -8.34
C ARG A 259 3.34 8.28 -9.41
N LEU A 260 4.43 7.53 -9.36
CA LEU A 260 5.46 7.59 -10.41
C LEU A 260 4.90 7.15 -11.77
N ALA A 261 4.03 6.13 -11.79
CA ALA A 261 3.36 5.69 -13.02
C ALA A 261 2.37 6.73 -13.57
N GLU A 262 1.61 7.43 -12.71
CA GLU A 262 0.73 8.54 -13.09
C GLU A 262 1.52 9.71 -13.71
N LEU A 263 2.69 10.05 -13.17
CA LEU A 263 3.51 11.18 -13.64
C LEU A 263 4.31 10.88 -14.90
N ASP A 264 4.45 9.60 -15.25
CA ASP A 264 5.14 9.10 -16.44
C ASP A 264 4.23 9.02 -17.69
N LEU A 265 2.96 9.38 -17.56
CA LEU A 265 2.01 9.47 -18.68
C LEU A 265 2.30 10.65 -19.61
#